data_AF-A0A8H5KNU3-F1
#
_entry.id   AF-A0A8H5KNU3-F1
#
_cell.length_a   1.000
_cell.length_b   1.000
_cell.length_c   1.000
_cell.angle_alpha   90.00
_cell.angle_beta   90.00
_cell.angle_gamma   90.00
#
_symmetry.space_group_name_H-M   'P 1'
#
loop_
_entity.id
_entity.type
_entity.pdbx_description
1 polymer ?
#
loop_
_entity_poly.entity_id
_entity_poly.type
_entity_poly.pdbx_seq_one_letter_code
_entity_poly.pdbx_strand_id
1 'polypeptide(L)'
;MALPSSKPKLPVAVEKPTPYTFDLGHLLAEDPNPVTLDRDNLEQSLAELARDGAQSLINQFLSTCPLNSTAEGVLLTLPAPSTRLPREKPVPQAKPPTKWGRFAAKKGIKPKTREQRRNLAFDEQTGEWQRKWGYKA
;
A
#
# COMPACT_ATOMS: atom_id res chain seq x y z
N MET A 1 -28.84 -33.75 28.04
CA MET A 1 -28.53 -33.21 26.70
C MET A 1 -27.08 -33.56 26.39
N ALA A 2 -26.82 -34.41 25.40
CA ALA A 2 -25.46 -34.78 25.02
C ALA A 2 -24.80 -33.60 24.29
N LEU A 3 -23.62 -33.19 24.75
CA LEU A 3 -22.79 -32.20 24.04
C LEU A 3 -22.41 -32.77 22.67
N PRO A 4 -22.50 -32.01 21.57
CA PRO A 4 -22.08 -32.50 20.27
C PRO A 4 -20.58 -32.83 20.32
N SER A 5 -20.22 -34.05 19.92
CA SER A 5 -18.83 -34.49 19.85
C SER A 5 -18.07 -33.56 18.90
N SER A 6 -17.10 -32.82 19.43
CA SER A 6 -16.16 -32.00 18.67
C SER A 6 -15.51 -32.86 17.58
N LYS A 7 -15.78 -32.56 16.30
CA LYS A 7 -15.08 -33.18 15.17
C LYS A 7 -13.55 -33.04 15.38
N PRO A 8 -12.74 -34.07 15.06
CA PRO A 8 -11.30 -33.98 15.20
C PRO A 8 -10.77 -32.82 14.33
N LYS A 9 -9.90 -32.00 14.91
CA LYS A 9 -9.28 -30.88 14.19
C LYS A 9 -8.37 -31.44 13.11
N LEU A 10 -8.61 -31.04 11.87
CA LEU A 10 -7.71 -31.37 10.76
C LEU A 10 -6.39 -30.58 10.91
N PRO A 11 -5.26 -31.15 10.47
CA PRO A 11 -3.98 -30.46 10.51
C PRO A 11 -4.01 -29.25 9.56
N VAL A 12 -3.56 -28.11 10.07
CA VAL A 12 -3.47 -26.84 9.32
C VAL A 12 -2.02 -26.40 9.08
N ALA A 13 -1.06 -27.01 9.78
CA ALA A 13 0.36 -26.74 9.60
C ALA A 13 0.90 -27.55 8.42
N VAL A 14 1.71 -26.90 7.59
CA VAL A 14 2.42 -27.51 6.46
C VAL A 14 3.89 -27.52 6.83
N GLU A 15 4.48 -28.71 6.93
CA GLU A 15 5.90 -28.88 7.25
C GLU A 15 6.66 -29.31 5.99
N LYS A 16 7.68 -28.54 5.61
CA LYS A 16 8.58 -28.83 4.49
C LYS A 16 10.04 -28.70 4.91
N PRO A 17 10.98 -29.40 4.22
CA PRO A 17 12.40 -29.35 4.55
C PRO A 17 12.98 -27.94 4.54
N THR A 18 12.62 -27.16 3.52
CA THR A 18 12.97 -25.74 3.43
C THR A 18 11.73 -24.90 3.77
N PRO A 19 11.83 -23.91 4.67
CA PRO A 19 10.69 -23.08 5.03
C PRO A 19 10.24 -22.18 3.88
N TYR A 20 8.95 -21.85 3.88
CA TYR A 20 8.37 -20.87 2.95
C TYR A 20 8.92 -19.45 3.21
N THR A 21 9.10 -18.69 2.14
CA THR A 21 9.31 -17.23 2.20
C THR A 21 8.02 -16.51 1.78
N PHE A 22 7.81 -15.30 2.29
CA PHE A 22 6.55 -14.58 2.10
C PHE A 22 6.78 -13.11 1.72
N ASP A 23 6.00 -12.64 0.75
CA ASP A 23 5.81 -11.22 0.45
C ASP A 23 4.33 -10.86 0.62
N LEU A 24 3.94 -10.61 1.87
CA LEU A 24 2.54 -10.36 2.23
C LEU A 24 1.98 -9.08 1.60
N GLY A 25 2.84 -8.12 1.23
CA GLY A 25 2.41 -6.91 0.52
C GLY A 25 1.93 -7.19 -0.91
N HIS A 26 2.37 -8.29 -1.52
CA HIS A 26 1.91 -8.78 -2.83
C HIS A 26 1.06 -10.05 -2.73
N LEU A 27 0.65 -10.43 -1.52
CA LEU A 27 -0.09 -11.66 -1.24
C LEU A 27 0.59 -12.93 -1.78
N LEU A 28 1.91 -13.00 -1.61
CA LEU A 28 2.74 -14.02 -2.25
C LEU A 28 3.41 -14.93 -1.21
N ALA A 29 3.40 -16.23 -1.49
CA ALA A 29 4.20 -17.24 -0.80
C ALA A 29 5.11 -17.94 -1.81
N GLU A 30 6.36 -18.14 -1.41
CA GLU A 30 7.40 -18.77 -2.21
C GLU A 30 7.77 -20.09 -1.55
N ASP A 31 7.69 -21.16 -2.35
CA ASP A 31 8.13 -22.49 -1.97
C ASP A 31 9.47 -22.79 -2.66
N PRO A 32 10.61 -22.74 -1.94
CA PRO A 32 11.91 -23.07 -2.52
C PRO A 32 12.15 -24.58 -2.64
N ASN A 33 11.23 -25.44 -2.19
CA ASN A 33 11.41 -26.89 -2.23
C ASN A 33 11.28 -27.42 -3.67
N PRO A 34 12.00 -28.51 -4.03
CA PRO A 34 11.87 -29.13 -5.35
C PRO A 34 10.44 -29.57 -5.66
N VAL A 35 9.98 -29.27 -6.87
CA VAL A 35 8.64 -29.65 -7.33
C VAL A 35 8.68 -31.09 -7.87
N THR A 36 8.04 -32.01 -7.16
CA THR A 36 7.83 -33.40 -7.58
C THR A 36 6.39 -33.58 -8.02
N LEU A 37 6.16 -33.91 -9.29
CA LEU A 37 4.82 -34.06 -9.87
C LEU A 37 4.64 -35.48 -10.38
N ASP A 38 3.50 -36.09 -10.05
CA ASP A 38 3.05 -37.29 -10.74
C ASP A 38 2.50 -36.90 -12.12
N ARG A 39 3.10 -37.45 -13.18
CA ARG A 39 2.69 -37.14 -14.56
C ARG A 39 1.37 -37.81 -14.93
N ASP A 40 1.06 -38.95 -14.32
CA ASP A 40 -0.17 -39.69 -14.59
C ASP A 40 -1.37 -39.01 -13.90
N ASN A 41 -1.12 -38.24 -12.84
CA ASN A 41 -2.12 -37.43 -12.13
C ASN A 41 -1.62 -36.01 -11.83
N LEU A 42 -1.32 -35.28 -12.90
CA LEU A 42 -0.69 -33.96 -12.86
C LEU A 42 -1.52 -32.92 -12.10
N GLU A 43 -2.81 -32.79 -12.44
CA GLU A 43 -3.71 -31.79 -11.84
C GLU A 43 -3.85 -31.99 -10.33
N GLN A 44 -3.97 -33.24 -9.88
CA GLN A 44 -4.05 -33.54 -8.46
C GLN A 44 -2.74 -33.18 -7.74
N SER A 45 -1.60 -33.52 -8.33
CA SER A 45 -0.28 -33.17 -7.77
C SER A 45 -0.09 -31.66 -7.65
N LEU A 46 -0.49 -30.90 -8.67
CA LEU A 46 -0.43 -29.45 -8.65
C LEU A 46 -1.40 -28.84 -7.63
N ALA A 47 -2.62 -29.38 -7.53
CA ALA A 47 -3.61 -28.93 -6.56
C ALA A 47 -3.15 -29.15 -5.12
N GLU A 48 -2.53 -30.31 -4.83
CA GLU A 48 -1.96 -30.60 -3.51
C GLU A 48 -0.81 -29.65 -3.16
N LEU A 49 0.10 -29.42 -4.12
CA LEU A 49 1.20 -28.48 -3.94
C LEU A 49 0.71 -27.04 -3.72
N ALA A 50 -0.27 -26.60 -4.51
CA ALA A 50 -0.87 -25.27 -4.38
C ALA A 50 -1.66 -25.13 -3.07
N ARG A 51 -2.36 -26.18 -2.62
CA ARG A 51 -3.06 -26.22 -1.34
C ARG A 51 -2.10 -25.98 -0.18
N ASP A 52 -0.93 -26.62 -0.19
CA ASP A 52 0.09 -26.46 0.85
C ASP A 52 0.63 -25.03 0.91
N GLY A 53 0.91 -24.44 -0.25
CA GLY A 53 1.33 -23.04 -0.35
C GLY A 53 0.25 -22.07 0.13
N ALA A 54 -1.00 -22.27 -0.29
CA ALA A 54 -2.13 -21.43 0.10
C ALA A 54 -2.44 -21.54 1.60
N GLN A 55 -2.38 -22.75 2.17
CA GLN A 55 -2.55 -22.96 3.60
C GLN A 55 -1.49 -22.20 4.40
N SER A 56 -0.22 -22.29 3.98
CA SER A 56 0.89 -21.58 4.60
C SER A 56 0.72 -20.06 4.51
N LEU A 57 0.30 -19.56 3.36
CA LEU A 57 0.04 -18.13 3.13
C LEU A 57 -1.11 -17.61 4.02
N ILE A 58 -2.22 -18.33 4.11
CA ILE A 58 -3.37 -17.96 4.97
C ILE A 58 -2.96 -17.98 6.44
N ASN A 59 -2.22 -19.02 6.87
CA ASN A 59 -1.70 -19.10 8.22
C ASN A 59 -0.84 -17.87 8.55
N GLN A 60 0.04 -17.46 7.63
CA GLN A 60 0.89 -16.29 7.81
C GLN A 60 0.07 -14.99 7.93
N PHE A 61 -0.94 -14.79 7.07
CA PHE A 61 -1.82 -13.62 7.18
C PHE A 61 -2.53 -13.53 8.52
N LEU A 62 -3.17 -14.62 8.93
CA LEU A 62 -4.01 -14.62 10.13
C LEU A 62 -3.20 -14.60 11.43
N SER A 63 -1.94 -15.04 11.38
CA SER A 63 -1.05 -15.04 12.56
C SER A 63 -0.24 -13.76 12.71
N THR A 64 0.16 -13.11 11.61
CA THR A 64 1.13 -12.00 11.67
C THR A 64 0.59 -10.63 11.29
N CYS A 65 -0.49 -10.55 10.49
CA CYS A 65 -1.07 -9.26 10.13
C CYS A 65 -2.06 -8.78 11.21
N PRO A 66 -2.02 -7.50 11.62
CA PRO A 66 -3.02 -6.93 12.51
C PRO A 66 -4.43 -6.96 11.89
N LEU A 67 -5.42 -7.41 12.65
CA LEU A 67 -6.84 -7.34 12.27
C LEU A 67 -7.46 -6.03 12.76
N ASN A 68 -8.12 -5.31 11.87
CA ASN A 68 -8.93 -4.15 12.17
C ASN A 68 -10.39 -4.43 11.86
N SER A 69 -11.25 -4.38 12.86
CA SER A 69 -12.70 -4.46 12.68
C SER A 69 -13.26 -3.06 12.47
N THR A 70 -13.85 -2.80 11.32
CA THR A 70 -14.55 -1.56 10.99
C THR A 70 -16.04 -1.86 10.76
N ALA A 71 -16.86 -0.81 10.59
CA ALA A 71 -18.28 -0.99 10.24
C ALA A 71 -18.49 -1.67 8.87
N GLU A 72 -17.47 -1.62 8.00
CA GLU A 72 -17.49 -2.20 6.66
C GLU A 72 -17.06 -3.68 6.64
N GLY A 73 -16.36 -4.14 7.69
CA GLY A 73 -15.93 -5.53 7.82
C GLY A 73 -14.65 -5.71 8.64
N VAL A 74 -14.10 -6.93 8.58
CA VAL A 74 -12.82 -7.28 9.22
C VAL A 74 -11.73 -7.22 8.17
N LEU A 75 -10.75 -6.34 8.37
CA LEU A 75 -9.67 -6.06 7.41
C LEU A 75 -8.32 -6.41 8.01
N LEU A 76 -7.41 -6.93 7.20
CA LEU A 76 -6.01 -7.16 7.57
C LEU A 76 -5.15 -5.97 7.15
N THR A 77 -4.27 -5.50 8.05
CA THR A 77 -3.23 -4.55 7.68
C THR A 77 -2.02 -5.28 7.12
N LEU A 78 -1.77 -5.08 5.83
CA LEU A 78 -0.63 -5.68 5.13
C LEU A 78 0.64 -4.84 5.31
N PRO A 79 1.82 -5.49 5.40
CA PRO A 79 3.09 -4.77 5.37
C PRO A 79 3.37 -4.19 3.98
N ALA A 80 4.35 -3.28 3.90
CA ALA A 80 4.79 -2.76 2.61
C ALA A 80 5.39 -3.89 1.75
N PRO A 81 5.17 -3.89 0.42
CA PRO A 81 5.71 -4.93 -0.45
C PRO A 81 7.24 -5.00 -0.41
N SER A 82 7.76 -6.20 -0.21
CA SER A 82 9.20 -6.46 -0.10
C SER A 82 9.83 -6.61 -1.48
N THR A 83 9.16 -7.28 -2.41
CA THR A 83 9.63 -7.46 -3.78
C THR A 83 9.66 -6.13 -4.53
N ARG A 84 10.85 -5.70 -4.97
CA ARG A 84 11.03 -4.45 -5.70
C ARG A 84 10.69 -4.66 -7.18
N LEU A 85 9.54 -4.15 -7.60
CA LEU A 85 9.13 -4.16 -9.00
C LEU A 85 9.64 -2.91 -9.75
N PRO A 86 10.00 -3.03 -11.04
CA PRO A 86 10.41 -1.89 -11.83
C PRO A 86 9.25 -0.91 -11.99
N ARG A 87 9.56 0.40 -11.89
CA ARG A 87 8.57 1.44 -12.18
C ARG A 87 8.31 1.50 -13.68
N GLU A 88 7.05 1.72 -14.04
CA GLU A 88 6.66 2.03 -15.42
C GLU A 88 7.30 3.33 -15.92
N LYS A 89 7.32 4.36 -15.06
CA LYS A 89 7.78 5.71 -15.39
C LYS A 89 8.96 6.13 -14.51
N PRO A 90 9.92 6.89 -15.07
CA PRO A 90 11.01 7.44 -14.29
C PRO A 90 10.49 8.31 -13.15
N VAL A 91 11.32 8.50 -12.13
CA VAL A 91 11.00 9.43 -11.04
C VAL A 91 10.81 10.83 -11.64
N PRO A 92 9.73 11.55 -11.29
CA PRO A 92 9.51 12.90 -11.79
C PRO A 92 10.74 13.78 -11.57
N GLN A 93 11.28 14.35 -12.64
CA GLN A 93 12.43 15.23 -12.53
C GLN A 93 12.06 16.48 -11.72
N ALA A 94 13.00 16.96 -10.90
CA ALA A 94 12.83 18.21 -10.19
C ALA A 94 12.57 19.34 -11.19
N LYS A 95 11.54 20.15 -10.94
CA LYS A 95 11.18 21.26 -11.84
C LYS A 95 12.36 22.22 -11.92
N PRO A 96 12.87 22.55 -13.13
CA PRO A 96 13.97 23.48 -13.25
C PRO A 96 13.55 24.86 -12.72
N PRO A 97 14.46 25.60 -12.05
CA PRO A 97 14.13 26.92 -11.54
C PRO A 97 13.84 27.86 -12.71
N THR A 98 12.69 28.53 -12.64
CA THR A 98 12.30 29.56 -13.61
C THR A 98 13.29 30.74 -13.57
N LYS A 99 13.31 31.58 -14.61
CA LYS A 99 14.13 32.81 -14.62
C LYS A 99 13.87 33.66 -13.37
N TRP A 100 12.60 33.83 -12.99
CA TRP A 100 12.21 34.51 -11.76
C TRP A 100 12.76 33.80 -10.51
N GLY A 101 12.65 32.47 -10.43
CA GLY A 101 13.19 31.70 -9.31
C GLY A 101 14.70 31.90 -9.13
N ARG A 102 15.47 31.90 -10.23
CA ARG A 102 16.91 32.17 -10.21
C ARG A 102 17.23 33.59 -9.74
N PHE A 103 16.48 34.57 -10.24
CA PHE A 103 16.64 35.97 -9.83
C PHE A 103 16.30 36.18 -8.35
N ALA A 104 15.15 35.65 -7.91
CA ALA A 104 14.68 35.75 -6.53
C ALA A 104 15.68 35.12 -5.55
N ALA A 105 16.19 33.93 -5.87
CA ALA A 105 17.24 33.29 -5.07
C ALA A 105 18.52 34.14 -5.00
N LYS A 106 19.00 34.67 -6.13
CA LYS A 106 20.20 35.52 -6.17
C LYS A 106 20.04 36.82 -5.38
N LYS A 107 18.83 37.38 -5.35
CA LYS A 107 18.52 38.63 -4.63
C LYS A 107 18.02 38.41 -3.20
N GLY A 108 17.90 37.16 -2.74
CA GLY A 108 17.34 36.85 -1.42
C GLY A 108 15.86 37.23 -1.28
N ILE A 109 15.12 37.32 -2.38
CA ILE A 109 13.69 37.65 -2.37
C ILE A 109 12.93 36.43 -1.85
N LYS A 110 12.39 36.55 -0.64
CA LYS A 110 11.58 35.50 -0.02
C LYS A 110 10.19 35.43 -0.67
N PRO A 111 9.60 34.22 -0.79
CA PRO A 111 8.24 34.07 -1.27
C PRO A 111 7.26 34.80 -0.33
N LYS A 112 6.20 35.36 -0.92
CA LYS A 112 5.14 36.04 -0.17
C LYS A 112 4.45 35.08 0.81
N THR A 113 4.14 35.57 2.00
CA THR A 113 3.39 34.80 3.01
C THR A 113 1.99 34.45 2.50
N ARG A 114 1.32 33.49 3.15
CA ARG A 114 -0.04 33.08 2.78
C ARG A 114 -1.02 34.26 2.82
N GLU A 115 -0.88 35.14 3.80
CA GLU A 115 -1.72 36.34 3.97
C GLU A 115 -1.47 37.36 2.86
N GLN A 116 -0.21 37.61 2.49
CA GLN A 116 0.14 38.52 1.40
C GLN A 116 -0.37 38.03 0.03
N ARG A 117 -0.51 36.71 -0.14
CA ARG A 117 -1.10 36.08 -1.33
C ARG A 117 -2.64 36.09 -1.33
N ARG A 118 -3.29 36.49 -0.23
CA ARG A 118 -4.76 36.54 -0.16
C ARG A 118 -5.29 37.53 -1.20
N ASN A 119 -6.30 37.08 -1.94
CA ASN A 119 -7.00 37.86 -2.96
C ASN A 119 -8.08 38.78 -2.35
N LEU A 120 -7.76 39.45 -1.25
CA LEU A 120 -8.60 40.46 -0.62
C LEU A 120 -7.71 41.64 -0.23
N ALA A 121 -8.12 42.84 -0.62
CA ALA A 121 -7.56 44.12 -0.21
C ALA A 121 -8.68 44.95 0.42
N PHE A 122 -8.35 45.67 1.48
CA PHE A 122 -9.28 46.59 2.11
C PHE A 122 -9.26 47.90 1.33
N ASP A 123 -10.42 48.37 0.91
CA ASP A 123 -10.58 49.67 0.24
C ASP A 123 -10.98 50.72 1.30
N GLU A 124 -10.07 51.65 1.58
CA GLU A 124 -10.27 52.67 2.61
C GLU A 124 -11.36 53.69 2.25
N GLN A 125 -11.74 53.81 0.97
CA GLN A 125 -12.78 54.74 0.53
C GLN A 125 -14.20 54.20 0.74
N THR A 126 -14.38 52.89 0.54
CA THR A 126 -15.68 52.20 0.69
C THR A 126 -15.81 51.52 2.04
N GLY A 127 -14.71 51.29 2.76
CA GLY A 127 -14.68 50.55 4.03
C GLY A 127 -14.89 49.04 3.86
N GLU A 128 -14.85 48.53 2.63
CA GLU A 128 -15.15 47.13 2.30
C GLU A 128 -13.91 46.37 1.83
N TRP A 129 -13.95 45.04 2.00
CA TRP A 129 -12.92 44.17 1.47
C TRP A 129 -13.24 43.79 0.02
N GLN A 130 -12.46 44.33 -0.92
CA GLN A 130 -12.57 44.03 -2.34
C GLN A 130 -11.53 42.99 -2.77
N ARG A 131 -11.77 42.30 -3.89
CA ARG A 131 -10.82 41.32 -4.43
C ARG A 131 -9.72 42.03 -5.21
N LYS A 132 -8.48 41.57 -5.09
CA LYS A 132 -7.32 42.14 -5.82
C LYS A 132 -7.33 41.81 -7.32
N TRP A 133 -7.99 40.72 -7.69
CA TRP A 133 -8.15 40.26 -9.07
C TRP A 133 -9.38 39.34 -9.18
N GLY A 134 -9.99 39.28 -10.37
CA GLY A 134 -11.16 38.44 -10.66
C GLY A 134 -12.48 39.22 -10.62
N TYR A 135 -13.54 38.59 -10.11
CA TYR A 135 -14.90 39.16 -10.13
C TYR A 135 -15.02 40.45 -9.31
N LYS A 136 -15.50 41.54 -9.96
CA LYS A 136 -15.63 42.91 -9.41
C LYS A 136 -14.33 43.45 -8.79
N ALA A 137 -13.18 43.13 -9.39
CA ALA A 137 -11.87 43.71 -9.07
C ALA A 137 -11.63 45.02 -9.82
#